data_AF-X1NPL4-F1
#
_entry.id   AF-X1NPL4-F1
#
_cell.length_a   1.000
_cell.length_b   1.000
_cell.length_c   1.000
_cell.angle_alpha   90.00
_cell.angle_beta   90.00
_cell.angle_gamma   90.00
#
_symmetry.space_group_name_H-M   'P 1'
#
loop_
_entity.id
_entity.type
_entity.pdbx_description
1 polymer ?
#
loop_
_entity_poly.entity_id
_entity_poly.type
_entity_poly.pdbx_seq_one_letter_code
_entity_poly.pdbx_strand_id
1 'polypeptide(L)'
;MVAGDRAYLRIDGSSLMVENAGGEYLGQVDPKHEQRLIKLMEGGNKYTAAIISSAEGMVTVIIREVYQDPSQAGRLSFPAKEFKSPRPYISDRIIRRELEEYEEAVEEEPGYTIVGGEEIELLPEDSPDKNNKPNDED
;
A
#
# COMPACT_ATOMS: atom_id res chain seq x y z
N MET A 1 21.14 -0.41 -28.88
CA MET A 1 20.50 -1.03 -27.71
C MET A 1 19.03 -1.14 -28.00
N VAL A 2 18.43 -2.28 -27.68
CA VAL A 2 17.03 -2.58 -27.97
C VAL A 2 16.30 -3.04 -26.73
N ALA A 3 14.96 -3.04 -26.79
CA ALA A 3 14.15 -3.61 -25.73
C ALA A 3 14.50 -5.09 -25.52
N GLY A 4 14.61 -5.51 -24.27
CA GLY A 4 15.01 -6.86 -23.87
C GLY A 4 16.51 -7.01 -23.58
N ASP A 5 17.36 -6.07 -24.00
CA ASP A 5 18.78 -6.11 -23.70
C ASP A 5 19.01 -6.07 -22.17
N ARG A 6 19.97 -6.86 -21.70
CA ARG A 6 20.34 -6.90 -20.28
C ARG A 6 21.05 -5.61 -19.90
N ALA A 7 20.65 -5.06 -18.76
CA ALA A 7 21.31 -3.95 -18.10
C ALA A 7 21.91 -4.40 -16.77
N TYR A 8 22.94 -3.68 -16.32
CA TYR A 8 23.67 -3.94 -15.09
C TYR A 8 23.53 -2.76 -14.15
N LEU A 9 23.37 -3.05 -12.86
CA LEU A 9 23.27 -2.03 -11.82
C LEU A 9 24.61 -1.95 -11.10
N ARG A 10 25.18 -0.74 -11.03
CA ARG A 10 26.44 -0.47 -10.34
C ARG A 10 26.23 0.59 -9.26
N ILE A 11 26.64 0.28 -8.04
CA ILE A 11 26.65 1.25 -6.94
C ILE A 11 27.90 2.11 -7.10
N ASP A 12 27.71 3.43 -7.11
CA ASP A 12 28.78 4.42 -7.18
C ASP A 12 28.58 5.50 -6.10
N GLY A 13 29.24 5.29 -4.96
CA GLY A 13 29.01 6.08 -3.76
C GLY A 13 27.56 5.98 -3.30
N SER A 14 26.84 7.10 -3.33
CA SER A 14 25.41 7.16 -3.01
C SER A 14 24.50 7.01 -4.22
N SER A 15 25.04 6.74 -5.42
CA SER A 15 24.24 6.66 -6.65
C SER A 15 24.17 5.23 -7.20
N LEU A 16 23.08 4.90 -7.89
CA LEU A 16 22.87 3.63 -8.57
C LEU A 16 22.85 3.86 -10.07
N MET A 17 23.95 3.52 -10.71
CA MET A 17 24.14 3.66 -12.15
C MET A 17 23.66 2.43 -12.90
N VAL A 18 23.21 2.64 -14.13
CA VAL A 18 22.80 1.60 -15.06
C VAL A 18 23.82 1.54 -16.19
N GLU A 19 24.33 0.35 -16.46
CA GLU A 19 25.35 0.08 -17.48
C GLU A 19 24.87 -1.00 -18.46
N ASN A 20 25.40 -1.01 -19.67
CA ASN A 20 25.20 -2.12 -20.61
C ASN A 20 26.25 -3.22 -20.43
N ALA A 21 26.18 -4.28 -21.24
CA ALA A 21 27.14 -5.38 -21.19
C ALA A 21 28.60 -4.98 -21.50
N GLY A 22 28.81 -3.85 -22.18
CA GLY A 22 30.12 -3.29 -22.45
C GLY A 22 30.65 -2.37 -21.34
N GLY A 23 29.90 -2.16 -20.26
CA GLY A 23 30.24 -1.22 -19.20
C GLY A 23 29.98 0.25 -19.59
N GLU A 24 29.27 0.51 -20.69
CA GLU A 24 28.90 1.87 -21.06
C GLU A 24 27.77 2.35 -20.15
N TYR A 25 27.93 3.56 -19.61
CA TYR A 25 26.95 4.21 -18.76
C TYR A 25 25.71 4.62 -19.57
N LEU A 26 24.55 4.18 -19.09
CA LEU A 26 23.25 4.45 -19.72
C LEU A 26 22.47 5.54 -19.00
N GLY A 27 22.73 5.71 -17.70
CA GLY A 27 21.99 6.63 -16.85
C GLY A 27 22.01 6.23 -15.39
N GLN A 28 21.33 7.02 -14.58
CA GLN A 28 21.17 6.83 -13.15
C GLN A 28 19.73 6.39 -12.87
N VAL A 29 19.54 5.48 -11.91
CA VAL A 29 18.21 5.10 -11.44
C VAL A 29 17.57 6.30 -10.74
N ASP A 30 16.27 6.51 -10.95
CA ASP A 30 15.55 7.62 -10.33
C ASP A 30 15.82 7.72 -8.81
N PRO A 31 16.15 8.92 -8.27
CA PRO A 31 16.50 9.11 -6.86
C PRO A 31 15.46 8.57 -5.88
N LYS A 32 14.19 8.53 -6.31
CA LYS A 32 13.06 7.98 -5.54
C LYS A 32 13.26 6.50 -5.18
N HIS A 33 13.94 5.74 -6.04
CA HIS A 33 14.14 4.30 -5.90
C HIS A 33 15.60 3.93 -5.59
N GLU A 34 16.55 4.75 -6.05
CA GLU A 34 18.00 4.57 -5.90
C GLU A 34 18.44 4.27 -4.47
N GLN A 35 18.20 5.19 -3.53
CA GLN A 35 18.70 5.05 -2.15
C GLN A 35 18.19 3.80 -1.44
N ARG A 36 16.96 3.40 -1.78
CA ARG A 36 16.35 2.19 -1.23
C ARG A 36 17.00 0.95 -1.82
N LEU A 37 17.18 0.90 -3.14
CA LEU A 37 17.80 -0.24 -3.80
C LEU A 37 19.25 -0.44 -3.34
N ILE A 38 20.02 0.63 -3.19
CA ILE A 38 21.40 0.56 -2.67
C ILE A 38 21.42 -0.14 -1.30
N LYS A 39 20.60 0.32 -0.35
CA LYS A 39 20.54 -0.29 0.99
C LYS A 39 20.13 -1.76 0.98
N LEU A 40 19.23 -2.14 0.08
CA LEU A 40 18.80 -3.54 -0.04
C LEU A 40 19.89 -4.41 -0.69
N MET A 41 20.61 -3.87 -1.69
CA MET A 41 21.77 -4.53 -2.31
C MET A 41 22.90 -4.73 -1.31
N GLU A 42 23.22 -3.69 -0.52
CA GLU A 42 24.18 -3.78 0.60
C GLU A 42 23.73 -4.79 1.66
N GLY A 43 22.41 -4.93 1.86
CA GLY A 43 21.80 -5.93 2.72
C GLY A 43 21.78 -7.36 2.16
N GLY A 44 22.37 -7.59 0.97
CA GLY A 44 22.51 -8.93 0.38
C GLY A 44 21.49 -9.27 -0.70
N ASN A 45 20.49 -8.41 -0.98
CA ASN A 45 19.54 -8.65 -2.06
C ASN A 45 20.23 -8.54 -3.42
N LYS A 46 19.80 -9.36 -4.38
CA LYS A 46 20.33 -9.31 -5.76
C LYS A 46 19.24 -8.90 -6.73
N TYR A 47 19.64 -8.10 -7.71
CA TYR A 47 18.74 -7.55 -8.71
C TYR A 47 19.28 -7.80 -10.10
N THR A 48 18.36 -7.93 -11.05
CA THR A 48 18.64 -7.91 -12.49
C THR A 48 17.91 -6.77 -13.13
N ALA A 49 18.50 -6.16 -14.15
CA ALA A 49 17.87 -5.12 -14.95
C ALA A 49 17.82 -5.50 -16.44
N ALA A 50 16.79 -5.01 -17.13
CA ALA A 50 16.66 -5.12 -18.57
C ALA A 50 16.06 -3.85 -19.15
N ILE A 51 16.39 -3.54 -20.40
CA ILE A 51 15.90 -2.35 -21.09
C ILE A 51 14.48 -2.62 -21.60
N ILE A 52 13.55 -1.73 -21.27
CA ILE A 52 12.18 -1.77 -21.79
C ILE A 52 12.08 -0.93 -23.07
N SER A 53 12.71 0.25 -23.06
CA SER A 53 12.71 1.16 -24.18
C SER A 53 13.90 2.12 -24.11
N SER A 54 14.29 2.63 -25.27
CA SER A 54 15.27 3.69 -25.43
C SER A 54 14.67 4.78 -26.31
N ALA A 55 14.47 5.96 -25.76
CA ALA A 55 14.09 7.17 -26.47
C ALA A 55 15.26 8.17 -26.46
N GLU A 56 15.18 9.23 -27.26
CA GLU A 56 16.21 10.28 -27.28
C GLU A 56 16.39 10.89 -25.88
N GLY A 57 17.54 10.61 -25.27
CA GLY A 57 17.90 11.11 -23.94
C GLY A 57 17.30 10.36 -22.74
N MET A 58 16.49 9.32 -22.95
CA MET A 58 15.89 8.55 -21.85
C MET A 58 15.89 7.05 -22.13
N VAL A 59 16.43 6.27 -21.20
CA VAL A 59 16.35 4.81 -21.19
C VAL A 59 15.44 4.38 -20.07
N THR A 60 14.42 3.58 -20.39
CA THR A 60 13.56 2.96 -19.37
C THR A 60 14.05 1.54 -19.13
N VAL A 61 14.33 1.22 -17.87
CA VAL A 61 14.73 -0.13 -17.45
C VAL A 61 13.71 -0.74 -16.49
N ILE A 62 13.54 -2.05 -16.57
CA ILE A 62 12.86 -2.85 -15.54
C ILE A 62 13.91 -3.43 -14.61
N ILE A 63 13.71 -3.26 -13.31
CA ILE A 63 14.55 -3.85 -12.27
C ILE A 63 13.72 -4.91 -11.54
N ARG A 64 14.28 -6.10 -11.41
CA ARG A 64 13.66 -7.25 -10.73
C ARG A 64 14.58 -7.78 -9.66
N GLU A 65 14.04 -8.03 -8.48
CA GLU A 65 14.71 -8.77 -7.42
C GLU A 65 14.76 -10.27 -7.80
N VAL A 66 15.95 -10.85 -7.78
CA VAL A 66 16.17 -12.27 -8.11
C VAL A 66 16.63 -13.09 -6.91
N TYR A 67 16.99 -12.44 -5.82
CA TYR A 67 17.31 -13.07 -4.54
C TYR A 67 17.05 -12.08 -3.41
N GLN A 68 16.32 -12.54 -2.39
CA GLN A 68 16.10 -11.82 -1.14
C GLN A 68 16.97 -12.46 -0.06
N ASP A 69 17.81 -11.66 0.58
CA ASP A 69 18.56 -12.12 1.74
C ASP A 69 17.60 -12.31 2.93
N PRO A 70 17.76 -13.36 3.77
CA PRO A 70 16.93 -13.56 4.95
C PRO A 70 16.89 -12.34 5.89
N SER A 71 17.98 -11.55 5.97
CA SER A 71 18.02 -10.31 6.76
C SER A 71 17.10 -9.19 6.22
N GLN A 72 16.71 -9.27 4.95
CA GLN A 72 15.81 -8.33 4.28
C GLN A 72 14.40 -8.92 4.07
N ALA A 73 14.08 -10.07 4.66
CA ALA A 73 12.78 -10.72 4.51
C ALA A 73 11.63 -9.76 4.86
N GLY A 74 10.58 -9.76 4.02
CA GLY A 74 9.41 -8.90 4.18
C GLY A 74 9.61 -7.42 3.79
N ARG A 75 10.83 -7.00 3.43
CA ARG A 75 11.07 -5.64 2.93
C ARG A 75 10.90 -5.58 1.42
N LEU A 76 9.86 -4.90 0.96
CA LEU A 76 9.59 -4.72 -0.48
C LEU A 76 10.61 -3.80 -1.13
N SER A 77 11.15 -4.18 -2.29
CA SER A 77 12.13 -3.36 -3.01
C SER A 77 11.58 -2.03 -3.52
N PHE A 78 10.32 -2.01 -3.94
CA PHE A 78 9.64 -0.81 -4.43
C PHE A 78 8.42 -0.50 -3.55
N PRO A 79 8.22 0.75 -3.12
CA PRO A 79 7.00 1.15 -2.42
C PRO A 79 5.77 0.82 -3.25
N ALA A 80 4.72 0.29 -2.61
CA ALA A 80 3.45 0.10 -3.28
C ALA A 80 2.97 1.44 -3.85
N LYS A 81 2.54 1.45 -5.11
CA LYS A 81 1.92 2.63 -5.70
C LYS A 81 0.67 2.92 -4.87
N GLU A 82 0.59 4.09 -4.25
CA GLU A 82 -0.61 4.50 -3.53
C GLU A 82 -1.79 4.40 -4.49
N PHE A 83 -2.65 3.40 -4.28
CA PHE A 83 -3.96 3.40 -4.89
C PHE A 83 -4.72 4.52 -4.20
N LYS A 84 -4.74 5.70 -4.84
CA LYS A 84 -5.71 6.74 -4.48
C LYS A 84 -7.09 6.16 -4.83
N SER A 85 -7.74 5.53 -3.86
CA SER A 85 -9.16 5.22 -3.96
C SER A 85 -9.88 6.50 -4.38
N PRO A 86 -10.77 6.47 -5.38
CA PRO A 86 -11.54 7.65 -5.75
C PRO A 86 -12.27 8.12 -4.50
N ARG A 87 -11.94 9.32 -4.01
CA ARG A 87 -12.68 9.92 -2.90
C ARG A 87 -14.13 10.09 -3.37
N PRO A 88 -15.13 9.42 -2.79
CA PRO A 88 -16.50 9.68 -3.15
C PRO A 88 -16.80 11.13 -2.76
N TYR A 89 -17.06 11.98 -3.74
CA TYR A 89 -17.60 13.31 -3.53
C TYR A 89 -19.07 13.17 -3.13
N ILE A 90 -19.33 12.72 -1.91
CA ILE A 90 -20.62 13.01 -1.29
C ILE A 90 -20.50 14.46 -0.84
N SER A 91 -21.01 15.37 -1.67
CA SER A 91 -21.10 16.78 -1.29
C SER A 91 -21.96 16.91 -0.03
N ASP A 92 -21.60 17.79 0.91
CA ASP A 92 -22.34 18.07 2.15
C ASP A 92 -23.85 18.31 1.94
N ARG A 93 -24.28 18.64 0.72
CA ARG A 93 -25.68 18.79 0.33
C ARG A 93 -26.50 17.49 0.40
N ILE A 94 -25.89 16.33 0.20
CA ILE A 94 -26.58 15.03 0.31
C ILE A 94 -26.74 14.67 1.79
N ILE A 95 -25.69 14.89 2.59
CA ILE A 95 -25.71 14.65 4.04
C ILE A 95 -26.72 15.56 4.74
N ARG A 96 -26.82 16.84 4.34
CA ARG A 96 -27.84 17.76 4.89
C ARG A 96 -29.27 17.32 4.59
N ARG A 97 -29.53 16.80 3.38
CA ARG A 97 -30.89 16.36 3.01
C ARG A 97 -31.31 15.15 3.83
N GLU A 98 -30.39 14.22 4.11
CA GLU A 98 -30.65 13.08 4.98
C GLU A 98 -30.95 13.55 6.41
N LEU A 99 -30.19 14.51 6.95
CA LEU A 99 -30.42 15.04 8.30
C LEU A 99 -31.77 15.76 8.45
N GLU A 100 -32.18 16.55 7.44
CA GLU A 100 -33.48 17.24 7.40
C GLU A 100 -34.66 16.25 7.39
N GLU A 101 -34.53 15.09 6.71
CA GLU A 101 -35.58 14.05 6.66
C GLU A 101 -35.72 13.29 7.99
N TYR A 102 -34.64 13.17 8.79
CA TYR A 102 -34.72 12.62 10.14
C TYR A 102 -35.26 13.62 11.18
N GLU A 103 -35.05 14.93 10.99
CA GLU A 103 -35.62 15.96 11.88
C GLU A 103 -37.14 16.12 11.69
N GLU A 104 -37.68 15.93 10.48
CA GLU A 104 -39.12 16.05 10.20
C GLU A 104 -39.96 14.88 10.76
N ALA A 105 -39.33 13.78 11.18
CA ALA A 105 -40.00 12.62 11.77
C ALA A 105 -40.11 12.65 13.30
N VAL A 106 -39.59 13.70 13.97
CA VAL A 106 -39.57 13.82 15.44
C VAL A 106 -40.34 15.06 15.89
N GLU A 107 -41.62 15.15 15.54
CA GLU A 107 -42.54 16.09 16.19
C GLU A 107 -43.70 15.36 16.88
N GLU A 108 -43.85 15.71 18.16
CA GLU A 108 -44.91 15.37 19.14
C GLU A 108 -44.82 14.02 19.89
N GLU A 109 -44.16 14.03 21.06
CA GLU A 109 -44.91 14.22 22.31
C GLU A 109 -44.02 14.71 23.49
N PRO A 110 -44.60 15.41 24.49
CA PRO A 110 -43.89 16.24 25.45
C PRO A 110 -43.67 15.60 26.84
N GLY A 111 -42.62 16.07 27.54
CA GLY A 111 -42.36 15.82 28.97
C GLY A 111 -41.55 14.55 29.19
N TYR A 112 -40.47 14.51 29.98
CA TYR A 112 -40.21 15.14 31.27
C TYR A 112 -38.68 15.23 31.48
N THR A 113 -38.20 16.32 32.07
CA THR A 113 -36.80 16.50 32.46
C THR A 113 -36.52 15.73 33.75
N ILE A 114 -35.65 14.72 33.72
CA ILE A 114 -35.02 14.20 34.94
C ILE A 114 -33.60 14.74 35.00
N VAL A 115 -33.42 15.73 35.88
CA VAL A 115 -32.13 16.27 36.29
C VAL A 115 -31.57 15.37 37.38
N GLY A 116 -30.38 14.83 37.13
CA GLY A 116 -29.42 14.52 38.20
C GLY A 116 -29.39 13.08 38.69
N GLY A 117 -28.24 12.44 38.45
CA GLY A 117 -27.61 11.54 39.41
C GLY A 117 -28.00 10.07 39.32
N GLU A 118 -26.94 9.26 39.18
CA GLU A 118 -26.82 7.88 39.69
C GLU A 118 -27.27 6.73 38.76
N GLU A 119 -26.24 5.95 38.38
CA GLU A 119 -26.22 4.53 38.02
C GLU A 119 -27.25 3.97 37.03
N ILE A 120 -26.79 3.72 35.80
CA ILE A 120 -27.31 2.61 35.00
C ILE A 120 -26.14 1.68 34.69
N GLU A 121 -26.06 0.62 35.50
CA GLU A 121 -25.29 -0.58 35.28
C GLU A 121 -25.77 -1.22 33.96
N LEU A 122 -25.01 -1.03 32.89
CA LEU A 122 -25.20 -1.76 31.63
C LEU A 122 -24.77 -3.22 31.86
N LEU A 123 -25.72 -4.05 32.29
CA LEU A 123 -25.53 -5.50 32.29
C LEU A 123 -25.42 -6.00 30.85
N PRO A 124 -24.30 -6.63 30.44
CA PRO A 124 -24.24 -7.35 29.17
C PRO A 124 -25.12 -8.60 29.27
N GLU A 125 -26.03 -8.80 28.31
CA GLU A 125 -26.66 -10.11 28.12
C GLU A 125 -25.59 -11.11 27.67
N ASP A 126 -25.21 -11.99 28.60
CA ASP A 126 -24.47 -13.21 28.33
C ASP A 126 -25.32 -14.20 27.52
N SER A 127 -24.76 -14.77 26.46
CA SER A 127 -24.74 -16.22 26.25
C SER A 127 -23.74 -16.65 25.15
N PRO A 128 -22.81 -17.56 25.44
CA PRO A 128 -21.76 -18.02 24.54
C PRO A 128 -22.13 -19.27 23.72
N ASP A 129 -21.63 -19.27 22.48
CA ASP A 129 -20.85 -20.30 21.76
C ASP A 129 -21.10 -21.81 22.02
N LYS A 130 -21.29 -22.54 20.90
CA LYS A 130 -20.63 -23.82 20.49
C LYS A 130 -21.60 -24.82 19.88
N ASN A 131 -21.47 -25.05 18.57
CA ASN A 131 -21.67 -26.39 18.00
C ASN A 131 -20.65 -26.62 16.88
N ASN A 132 -19.61 -27.38 17.21
CA ASN A 132 -18.56 -27.85 16.32
C ASN A 132 -18.66 -29.38 16.20
N LYS A 133 -18.99 -29.84 14.98
CA LYS A 133 -18.60 -31.13 14.32
C LYS A 133 -19.03 -32.48 14.94
N PRO A 134 -18.88 -33.63 14.23
CA PRO A 134 -18.30 -33.88 12.89
C PRO A 134 -19.16 -34.75 11.93
N ASN A 135 -18.65 -34.90 10.70
CA ASN A 135 -19.02 -35.91 9.71
C ASN A 135 -18.76 -37.33 10.23
N ASP A 136 -19.59 -38.29 9.81
CA ASP A 136 -19.17 -39.68 9.62
C ASP A 136 -19.74 -40.18 8.28
N GLU A 137 -18.85 -40.78 7.50
CA GLU A 137 -19.07 -41.49 6.24
C GLU A 137 -19.69 -42.87 6.52
N ASP A 138 -20.55 -43.35 5.61
CA ASP A 138 -20.62 -44.74 5.13
C ASP A 138 -21.44 -44.79 3.83
#